data_AF-A0CAZ6-F1
#
_entry.id   AF-A0CAZ6-F1
#
_cell.length_a   1.000
_cell.length_b   1.000
_cell.length_c   1.000
_cell.angle_alpha   90.00
_cell.angle_beta   90.00
_cell.angle_gamma   90.00
#
_symmetry.space_group_name_H-M   'P 1'
#
loop_
_entity.id
_entity.type
_entity.pdbx_description
1 polymer ?
#
loop_
_entity_poly.entity_id
_entity_poly.type
_entity_poly.pdbx_seq_one_letter_code
_entity_poly.pdbx_strand_id
1 'polypeptide(L)'
;MKFVNNALKDTFWENMNANVKYINNPLACIQGCINCQNGVNSCLSCSSDYLLINDYCCGNNNFQNNLVQKQCELYNESCLCTKCFNGYYLNDTTCVDCSNHCNNCESGTQCNSCDSGYQIVNGQCEACTSTQYYSSGHCYDCSTTCKSCLNSVSNCTTCNSGRYLEGNQCLPCASQCVECESSSQCTICIPGYWLNNSTCTKCNDKCTTCTSETTCSSCTDGYYIDGTSCQTCPTGCTKCNSASECTSCQSNYYLDGTCKQCSPGSFISGNGCSDCNSLCATCETSATNCLSC
;
A
#
# COMPACT_ATOMS: atom_id res chain seq x y z
N MET A 1 74.29 -23.90 -54.85
CA MET A 1 72.82 -23.90 -55.12
C MET A 1 72.16 -23.67 -53.76
N LYS A 2 71.83 -22.45 -53.33
CA LYS A 2 70.68 -21.56 -53.67
C LYS A 2 69.29 -22.15 -53.33
N PHE A 3 68.64 -21.49 -52.36
CA PHE A 3 67.18 -21.37 -52.07
C PHE A 3 66.46 -22.56 -51.37
N VAL A 4 65.47 -22.44 -50.47
CA VAL A 4 64.75 -21.36 -49.72
C VAL A 4 63.72 -22.00 -48.76
N ASN A 5 63.46 -21.36 -47.60
CA ASN A 5 62.24 -21.28 -46.74
C ASN A 5 61.28 -22.47 -46.55
N ASN A 6 60.47 -22.58 -45.50
CA ASN A 6 60.34 -22.06 -44.12
C ASN A 6 58.99 -22.66 -43.62
N ALA A 7 58.83 -22.73 -42.29
CA ALA A 7 57.55 -22.64 -41.57
C ALA A 7 56.67 -23.90 -41.26
N LEU A 8 56.65 -24.21 -39.94
CA LEU A 8 55.48 -24.46 -39.05
C LEU A 8 54.80 -25.85 -39.15
N LYS A 9 54.58 -26.64 -38.08
CA LYS A 9 54.36 -26.36 -36.65
C LYS A 9 54.73 -27.60 -35.78
N ASP A 10 55.57 -27.34 -34.79
CA ASP A 10 55.63 -27.86 -33.41
C ASP A 10 54.25 -28.24 -32.80
N THR A 11 54.09 -29.16 -31.84
CA THR A 11 55.04 -29.83 -30.94
C THR A 11 54.36 -30.97 -30.13
N PHE A 12 55.03 -32.13 -30.12
CA PHE A 12 55.50 -32.92 -28.97
C PHE A 12 54.56 -33.74 -28.08
N TRP A 13 54.71 -35.05 -28.26
CA TRP A 13 54.72 -36.09 -27.24
C TRP A 13 56.08 -36.15 -26.52
N GLU A 14 56.07 -36.73 -25.30
CA GLU A 14 57.20 -37.33 -24.55
C GLU A 14 58.19 -36.37 -23.86
N ASN A 15 58.65 -36.56 -22.61
CA ASN A 15 58.93 -37.79 -21.84
C ASN A 15 59.17 -37.47 -20.34
N MET A 16 58.86 -38.45 -19.46
CA MET A 16 59.59 -38.82 -18.21
C MET A 16 59.64 -37.80 -17.03
N ASN A 17 59.67 -38.16 -15.74
CA ASN A 17 59.86 -39.42 -15.02
C ASN A 17 59.54 -39.22 -13.51
N ALA A 18 59.16 -40.32 -12.86
CA ALA A 18 59.62 -40.78 -11.53
C ALA A 18 59.76 -39.80 -10.36
N ASN A 19 58.91 -39.97 -9.33
CA ASN A 19 59.31 -40.10 -7.93
C ASN A 19 58.10 -40.45 -7.04
N VAL A 20 57.63 -41.69 -7.12
CA VAL A 20 56.76 -42.25 -6.07
C VAL A 20 57.67 -43.05 -5.14
N LYS A 21 58.09 -42.44 -4.04
CA LYS A 21 58.70 -43.14 -2.91
C LYS A 21 57.59 -43.56 -1.95
N TYR A 22 57.19 -44.83 -2.00
CA TYR A 22 56.48 -45.44 -0.88
C TYR A 22 57.49 -45.69 0.25
N ILE A 23 57.44 -44.87 1.29
CA ILE A 23 58.10 -45.13 2.58
C ILE A 23 57.00 -45.52 3.56
N ASN A 24 57.25 -46.60 4.31
CA ASN A 24 56.32 -47.21 5.26
C ASN A 24 55.84 -46.25 6.38
N ASN A 25 54.51 -46.01 6.42
CA ASN A 25 53.64 -45.86 7.62
C ASN A 25 53.66 -44.53 8.44
N PRO A 26 52.53 -44.00 8.99
CA PRO A 26 51.14 -43.83 8.53
C PRO A 26 50.90 -42.35 8.10
N LEU A 27 49.66 -41.90 7.83
CA LEU A 27 49.25 -40.55 7.36
C LEU A 27 49.09 -40.46 5.84
N ALA A 28 48.24 -41.32 5.28
CA ALA A 28 47.65 -41.05 3.97
C ALA A 28 46.89 -39.71 4.06
N CYS A 29 47.16 -38.80 3.13
CA CYS A 29 46.36 -37.60 2.90
C CYS A 29 44.85 -37.94 2.84
N ILE A 30 43.99 -37.03 3.31
CA ILE A 30 42.54 -37.18 3.13
C ILE A 30 42.20 -37.41 1.65
N GLN A 31 41.15 -38.21 1.39
CA GLN A 31 40.76 -38.60 0.05
C GLN A 31 40.60 -37.36 -0.85
N GLY A 32 41.25 -37.39 -2.01
CA GLY A 32 41.21 -36.30 -2.99
C GLY A 32 42.24 -35.19 -2.78
N CYS A 33 43.08 -35.22 -1.73
CA CYS A 33 44.16 -34.25 -1.51
C CYS A 33 45.49 -34.67 -2.16
N ILE A 34 46.10 -33.77 -2.94
CA ILE A 34 47.42 -33.98 -3.59
C ILE A 34 48.57 -33.58 -2.65
N ASN A 35 48.43 -32.46 -1.93
CA ASN A 35 49.49 -31.90 -1.08
C ASN A 35 48.93 -31.61 0.31
N CYS A 36 49.35 -32.34 1.35
CA CYS A 36 48.91 -32.12 2.72
C CYS A 36 49.92 -31.29 3.53
N GLN A 37 49.43 -30.50 4.49
CA GLN A 37 50.26 -29.77 5.44
C GLN A 37 50.03 -30.30 6.88
N ASN A 38 51.08 -30.34 7.71
CA ASN A 38 51.00 -30.56 9.16
C ASN A 38 50.20 -31.77 9.67
N GLY A 39 50.25 -32.92 8.99
CA GLY A 39 49.63 -34.14 9.50
C GLY A 39 48.11 -34.16 9.29
N VAL A 40 47.71 -34.97 8.31
CA VAL A 40 46.37 -35.47 7.95
C VAL A 40 45.22 -34.50 7.68
N ASN A 41 45.09 -33.34 8.34
CA ASN A 41 43.79 -32.65 8.36
C ASN A 41 43.67 -31.40 7.48
N SER A 42 44.72 -30.93 6.82
CA SER A 42 44.64 -29.80 5.88
C SER A 42 45.34 -30.08 4.55
N CYS A 43 44.73 -29.58 3.48
CA CYS A 43 45.13 -29.76 2.10
C CYS A 43 45.47 -28.43 1.43
N LEU A 44 46.59 -28.41 0.70
CA LEU A 44 47.06 -27.27 -0.08
C LEU A 44 46.52 -27.29 -1.52
N SER A 45 46.16 -28.46 -2.04
CA SER A 45 45.64 -28.61 -3.40
C SER A 45 44.95 -29.95 -3.61
N CYS A 46 43.83 -29.94 -4.33
CA CYS A 46 42.99 -31.10 -4.57
C CYS A 46 43.21 -31.75 -5.94
N SER A 47 42.89 -33.04 -6.04
CA SER A 47 42.77 -33.76 -7.31
C SER A 47 41.63 -33.22 -8.16
N SER A 48 41.66 -33.49 -9.47
CA SER A 48 40.77 -32.87 -10.47
C SER A 48 39.27 -33.00 -10.18
N ASP A 49 38.87 -33.99 -9.39
CA ASP A 49 37.47 -34.28 -9.07
C ASP A 49 37.00 -33.65 -7.75
N TYR A 50 37.86 -32.85 -7.10
CA TYR A 50 37.66 -32.30 -5.77
C TYR A 50 37.93 -30.79 -5.75
N LEU A 51 37.06 -30.04 -5.07
CA LEU A 51 37.19 -28.61 -4.83
C LEU A 51 37.90 -28.37 -3.50
N LEU A 52 38.88 -27.47 -3.50
CA LEU A 52 39.54 -27.03 -2.27
C LEU A 52 38.64 -26.01 -1.55
N ILE A 53 38.13 -26.37 -0.37
CA ILE A 53 37.24 -25.53 0.44
C ILE A 53 37.74 -25.55 1.88
N ASN A 54 38.16 -24.39 2.40
CA ASN A 54 38.72 -24.24 3.76
C ASN A 54 39.77 -25.29 4.12
N ASP A 55 40.72 -25.53 3.20
CA ASP A 55 41.79 -26.53 3.30
C ASP A 55 41.33 -28.00 3.24
N TYR A 56 40.08 -28.28 2.86
CA TYR A 56 39.58 -29.65 2.63
C TYR A 56 39.29 -29.89 1.15
N CYS A 57 39.51 -31.11 0.68
CA CYS A 57 39.14 -31.52 -0.67
C CYS A 57 37.77 -32.15 -0.68
N CYS A 58 36.77 -31.42 -1.20
CA CYS A 58 35.40 -31.88 -1.30
C CYS A 58 35.06 -32.32 -2.73
N GLY A 59 34.79 -33.62 -2.89
CA GLY A 59 34.62 -34.26 -4.19
C GLY A 59 33.16 -34.45 -4.60
N ASN A 60 32.94 -34.49 -5.91
CA ASN A 60 31.63 -34.75 -6.52
C ASN A 60 31.32 -36.25 -6.72
N ASN A 61 32.26 -37.13 -6.33
CA ASN A 61 32.27 -38.56 -6.70
C ASN A 61 31.93 -39.50 -5.54
N ASN A 62 30.76 -39.33 -4.92
CA ASN A 62 30.02 -40.48 -4.39
C ASN A 62 28.51 -40.23 -4.57
N PHE A 63 27.89 -41.10 -5.36
CA PHE A 63 26.46 -41.15 -5.57
C PHE A 63 25.75 -41.23 -4.21
N GLN A 64 24.73 -40.37 -4.05
CA GLN A 64 23.89 -40.13 -2.86
C GLN A 64 24.35 -38.92 -2.00
N ASN A 65 24.26 -37.73 -2.60
CA ASN A 65 23.85 -36.45 -1.97
C ASN A 65 24.87 -35.54 -1.24
N ASN A 66 26.09 -35.33 -1.73
CA ASN A 66 26.88 -34.16 -1.32
C ASN A 66 27.48 -33.41 -2.52
N LEU A 67 26.58 -32.77 -3.27
CA LEU A 67 26.94 -31.67 -4.16
C LEU A 67 27.39 -30.51 -3.27
N VAL A 68 28.59 -29.96 -3.51
CA VAL A 68 29.01 -28.69 -2.91
C VAL A 68 27.89 -27.67 -3.14
N GLN A 69 27.23 -27.28 -2.05
CA GLN A 69 26.13 -26.33 -2.03
C GLN A 69 26.68 -24.93 -2.29
N LYS A 70 26.19 -24.26 -3.35
CA LYS A 70 26.59 -22.89 -3.69
C LYS A 70 26.24 -21.89 -2.57
N GLN A 71 25.25 -22.23 -1.76
CA GLN A 71 24.71 -21.45 -0.67
C GLN A 71 25.50 -21.58 0.64
N CYS A 72 26.48 -22.49 0.69
CA CYS A 72 27.26 -22.76 1.90
C CYS A 72 28.56 -21.94 1.92
N GLU A 73 28.79 -21.26 3.04
CA GLU A 73 29.98 -20.46 3.31
C GLU A 73 31.12 -21.29 3.91
N LEU A 74 30.81 -22.21 4.85
CA LEU A 74 31.82 -23.02 5.55
C LEU A 74 31.45 -24.50 5.57
N TYR A 75 32.48 -25.34 5.39
CA TYR A 75 32.38 -26.81 5.44
C TYR A 75 33.31 -27.38 6.52
N ASN A 76 32.97 -28.56 7.05
CA ASN A 76 33.82 -29.34 7.94
C ASN A 76 34.66 -30.40 7.20
N GLU A 77 35.44 -31.18 7.96
CA GLU A 77 36.30 -32.27 7.46
C GLU A 77 35.56 -33.40 6.74
N SER A 78 34.26 -33.56 6.99
CA SER A 78 33.38 -34.52 6.30
C SER A 78 32.67 -33.90 5.09
N CYS A 79 33.06 -32.69 4.68
CA CYS A 79 32.44 -31.91 3.61
C CYS A 79 30.94 -31.64 3.83
N LEU A 80 30.52 -31.54 5.09
CA LEU A 80 29.17 -31.10 5.47
C LEU A 80 29.18 -29.60 5.70
N CYS A 81 28.12 -28.93 5.25
CA CYS A 81 27.96 -27.51 5.47
C CYS A 81 27.78 -27.21 6.96
N THR A 82 28.53 -26.25 7.49
CA THR A 82 28.44 -25.78 8.89
C THR A 82 28.05 -24.31 9.01
N LYS A 83 28.09 -23.56 7.91
CA LYS A 83 27.62 -22.16 7.86
C LYS A 83 27.13 -21.84 6.46
N CYS A 84 25.94 -21.25 6.36
CA CYS A 84 25.36 -20.78 5.11
C CYS A 84 25.63 -19.29 4.89
N PHE A 85 25.60 -18.84 3.63
CA PHE A 85 25.58 -17.42 3.31
C PHE A 85 24.29 -16.76 3.80
N ASN A 86 24.31 -15.43 3.98
CA ASN A 86 23.11 -14.64 4.28
C ASN A 86 21.99 -14.92 3.25
N GLY A 87 20.75 -14.92 3.73
CA GLY A 87 19.57 -15.35 2.96
C GLY A 87 19.26 -16.85 3.08
N TYR A 88 20.09 -17.62 3.79
CA TYR A 88 19.88 -19.06 4.03
C TYR A 88 20.12 -19.42 5.50
N TYR A 89 19.38 -20.41 6.01
CA TYR A 89 19.63 -21.03 7.31
C TYR A 89 20.10 -22.48 7.17
N LEU A 90 20.88 -22.94 8.14
CA LEU A 90 21.37 -24.30 8.17
C LEU A 90 20.30 -25.22 8.80
N ASN A 91 19.78 -26.15 7.99
CA ASN A 91 18.95 -27.25 8.45
C ASN A 91 19.75 -28.54 8.35
N ASP A 92 20.22 -29.04 9.50
CA ASP A 92 21.23 -30.11 9.63
C ASP A 92 22.51 -29.79 8.86
N THR A 93 22.61 -30.23 7.61
CA THR A 93 23.78 -30.04 6.73
C THR A 93 23.42 -29.32 5.45
N THR A 94 22.17 -28.86 5.30
CA THR A 94 21.63 -28.27 4.08
C THR A 94 21.26 -26.81 4.32
N CYS A 95 21.71 -25.93 3.43
CA CYS A 95 21.31 -24.54 3.42
C CYS A 95 19.95 -24.39 2.74
N VAL A 96 18.97 -23.89 3.50
CA VAL A 96 17.60 -23.67 3.03
C VAL A 96 17.33 -22.17 2.98
N ASP A 97 16.60 -21.72 1.96
CA ASP A 97 16.23 -20.31 1.79
C ASP A 97 15.49 -19.77 3.02
N CYS A 98 15.83 -18.55 3.44
CA CYS A 98 15.03 -17.79 4.37
C CYS A 98 13.66 -17.42 3.74
N SER A 99 12.70 -17.06 4.60
CA SER A 99 11.43 -16.48 4.15
C SER A 99 11.64 -15.21 3.32
N ASN A 100 10.65 -14.86 2.48
CA ASN A 100 10.71 -13.66 1.63
C ASN A 100 11.08 -12.41 2.43
N HIS A 101 11.95 -11.59 1.84
CA HIS A 101 12.48 -10.35 2.41
C HIS A 101 13.29 -10.50 3.70
N CYS A 102 13.72 -11.72 4.04
CA CYS A 102 14.56 -11.99 5.20
C CYS A 102 16.03 -12.16 4.80
N ASN A 103 16.89 -11.32 5.35
CA ASN A 103 18.34 -11.35 5.13
C ASN A 103 19.07 -12.36 6.02
N ASN A 104 18.58 -12.60 7.23
CA ASN A 104 19.16 -13.58 8.16
C ASN A 104 18.03 -14.25 8.93
N CYS A 105 18.02 -15.58 8.97
CA CYS A 105 17.01 -16.35 9.68
C CYS A 105 17.62 -17.52 10.46
N GLU A 106 16.94 -17.93 11.53
CA GLU A 106 17.24 -19.14 12.30
C GLU A 106 16.48 -20.35 11.77
N SER A 107 15.33 -20.09 11.14
CA SER A 107 14.51 -21.09 10.48
C SER A 107 13.64 -20.44 9.41
N GLY A 108 12.91 -21.24 8.62
CA GLY A 108 11.96 -20.73 7.63
C GLY A 108 10.89 -19.80 8.20
N THR A 109 10.63 -19.82 9.51
CA THR A 109 9.60 -18.98 10.17
C THR A 109 10.16 -17.97 11.17
N GLN A 110 11.48 -17.89 11.32
CA GLN A 110 12.11 -17.03 12.32
C GLN A 110 13.22 -16.20 11.68
N CYS A 111 12.84 -15.00 11.27
CA CYS A 111 13.73 -14.00 10.70
C CYS A 111 14.30 -13.07 11.78
N ASN A 112 15.60 -12.80 11.67
CA ASN A 112 16.35 -11.93 12.58
C ASN A 112 16.67 -10.56 11.96
N SER A 113 16.60 -10.43 10.63
CA SER A 113 16.78 -9.14 9.95
C SER A 113 16.11 -9.15 8.58
N CYS A 114 15.39 -8.09 8.24
CA CYS A 114 14.67 -7.96 6.97
C CYS A 114 15.37 -7.04 5.97
N ASP A 115 14.87 -7.02 4.73
CA ASP A 115 15.22 -6.03 3.71
C ASP A 115 14.83 -4.61 4.15
N SER A 116 15.48 -3.61 3.56
CA SER A 116 15.08 -2.21 3.75
C SER A 116 13.62 -1.99 3.35
N GLY A 117 12.84 -1.36 4.23
CA GLY A 117 11.40 -1.18 4.05
C GLY A 117 10.53 -2.29 4.65
N TYR A 118 11.12 -3.27 5.33
CA TYR A 118 10.41 -4.34 6.03
C TYR A 118 10.80 -4.36 7.51
N GLN A 119 9.84 -4.71 8.38
CA GLN A 119 10.07 -4.90 9.81
C GLN A 119 9.69 -6.31 10.24
N ILE A 120 10.26 -6.77 11.35
CA ILE A 120 9.97 -8.10 11.89
C ILE A 120 8.67 -8.04 12.70
N VAL A 121 7.69 -8.82 12.27
CA VAL A 121 6.42 -9.05 12.98
C VAL A 121 6.24 -10.56 13.12
N ASN A 122 6.17 -11.04 14.36
CA ASN A 122 6.02 -12.47 14.66
C ASN A 122 7.05 -13.39 13.94
N GLY A 123 8.30 -12.94 13.81
CA GLY A 123 9.36 -13.70 13.14
C GLY A 123 9.33 -13.65 11.61
N GLN A 124 8.43 -12.87 11.00
CA GLN A 124 8.33 -12.67 9.55
C GLN A 124 8.56 -11.21 9.16
N CYS A 125 8.98 -10.98 7.92
CA CYS A 125 9.21 -9.65 7.38
C CYS A 125 7.94 -9.08 6.76
N GLU A 126 7.41 -8.02 7.35
CA GLU A 126 6.24 -7.29 6.85
C GLU A 126 6.65 -5.93 6.31
N ALA A 127 6.12 -5.57 5.13
CA ALA A 127 6.43 -4.30 4.49
C ALA A 127 5.87 -3.11 5.29
N CYS A 128 6.63 -2.03 5.38
CA CYS A 128 6.10 -0.76 5.89
C CYS A 128 4.96 -0.27 4.99
N THR A 129 3.90 0.24 5.61
CA THR A 129 2.78 0.81 4.88
C THR A 129 3.10 2.20 4.35
N SER A 130 2.29 2.73 3.42
CA SER A 130 2.49 4.08 2.88
C SER A 130 2.36 5.20 3.93
N THR A 131 1.76 4.91 5.08
CA THR A 131 1.60 5.83 6.21
C THR A 131 2.75 5.73 7.22
N GLN A 132 3.82 5.01 6.89
CA GLN A 132 4.97 4.77 7.74
C GLN A 132 6.28 5.08 7.01
N TYR A 133 7.32 5.41 7.77
CA TYR A 133 8.69 5.48 7.28
C TYR A 133 9.55 4.41 7.94
N TYR A 134 10.48 3.85 7.17
CA TYR A 134 11.44 2.87 7.65
C TYR A 134 12.66 3.56 8.28
N SER A 135 13.02 3.16 9.50
CA SER A 135 14.24 3.62 10.16
C SER A 135 14.73 2.56 11.16
N SER A 136 16.03 2.28 11.16
CA SER A 136 16.66 1.38 12.14
C SER A 136 15.97 0.01 12.29
N GLY A 137 15.49 -0.60 11.20
CA GLY A 137 14.85 -1.93 11.22
C GLY A 137 13.37 -1.94 11.58
N HIS A 138 12.76 -0.76 11.78
CA HIS A 138 11.37 -0.63 12.19
C HIS A 138 10.60 0.35 11.30
N CYS A 139 9.27 0.15 11.25
CA CYS A 139 8.37 1.09 10.61
C CYS A 139 7.78 2.03 11.67
N TYR A 140 7.86 3.33 11.44
CA TYR A 140 7.32 4.37 12.32
C TYR A 140 6.23 5.14 11.60
N ASP A 141 5.15 5.44 12.30
CA ASP A 141 4.03 6.18 11.73
C ASP A 141 4.42 7.62 11.38
N CYS A 142 3.88 8.10 10.26
CA CYS A 142 3.99 9.49 9.88
C CYS A 142 3.19 10.41 10.83
N SER A 143 3.52 11.70 10.83
CA SER A 143 2.69 12.73 11.44
C SER A 143 1.26 12.67 10.91
N THR A 144 0.28 12.95 11.76
CA THR A 144 -1.16 12.96 11.41
C THR A 144 -1.53 13.99 10.34
N THR A 145 -0.63 14.91 10.01
CA THR A 145 -0.78 15.86 8.90
C THR A 145 -0.36 15.28 7.55
N CYS A 146 0.52 14.27 7.55
CA CYS A 146 0.99 13.60 6.35
C CYS A 146 0.08 12.41 5.99
N LYS A 147 -0.09 12.17 4.70
CA LYS A 147 -0.63 10.90 4.19
C LYS A 147 0.49 9.88 3.99
N SER A 148 1.68 10.35 3.60
CA SER A 148 2.91 9.56 3.53
C SER A 148 4.11 10.42 3.91
N CYS A 149 5.18 9.80 4.39
CA CYS A 149 6.41 10.47 4.81
C CYS A 149 7.65 9.64 4.48
N LEU A 150 8.83 10.26 4.54
CA LEU A 150 10.10 9.61 4.23
C LEU A 150 11.19 10.02 5.21
N ASN A 151 11.98 9.06 5.71
CA ASN A 151 13.12 9.23 6.62
C ASN A 151 12.82 9.85 8.01
N SER A 152 11.69 10.55 8.19
CA SER A 152 11.31 11.19 9.45
C SER A 152 9.79 11.37 9.53
N VAL A 153 9.26 11.37 10.76
CA VAL A 153 7.83 11.55 11.09
C VAL A 153 7.20 12.79 10.45
N SER A 154 7.97 13.88 10.29
CA SER A 154 7.47 15.17 9.81
C SER A 154 7.89 15.51 8.38
N ASN A 155 8.59 14.60 7.70
CA ASN A 155 9.05 14.82 6.32
C ASN A 155 8.00 14.22 5.37
N CYS A 156 6.91 14.94 5.18
CA CYS A 156 5.78 14.48 4.39
C CYS A 156 6.16 14.43 2.90
N THR A 157 5.74 13.36 2.21
CA THR A 157 5.81 13.24 0.75
C THR A 157 4.45 13.41 0.09
N THR A 158 3.36 13.15 0.83
CA THR A 158 1.99 13.50 0.44
C THR A 158 1.18 13.92 1.66
N CYS A 159 0.12 14.69 1.44
CA CYS A 159 -0.70 15.27 2.51
C CYS A 159 -2.08 14.63 2.63
N ASN A 160 -2.62 14.65 3.84
CA ASN A 160 -4.03 14.32 4.06
C ASN A 160 -4.94 15.37 3.41
N SER A 161 -6.18 15.00 3.10
CA SER A 161 -7.17 15.90 2.49
C SER A 161 -7.32 17.21 3.28
N GLY A 162 -7.57 18.32 2.58
CA GLY A 162 -7.62 19.67 3.18
C GLY A 162 -6.24 20.30 3.40
N ARG A 163 -5.16 19.73 2.87
CA ARG A 163 -3.79 20.24 2.98
C ARG A 163 -3.04 20.16 1.66
N TYR A 164 -2.09 21.06 1.46
CA TYR A 164 -1.14 21.03 0.35
C TYR A 164 0.29 20.83 0.87
N LEU A 165 1.14 20.28 0.01
CA LEU A 165 2.54 20.04 0.31
C LEU A 165 3.38 21.27 -0.03
N GLU A 166 4.10 21.81 0.95
CA GLU A 166 5.08 22.88 0.77
C GLU A 166 6.42 22.43 1.35
N GLY A 167 7.41 22.19 0.48
CA GLY A 167 8.63 21.50 0.88
C GLY A 167 8.31 20.08 1.35
N ASN A 168 8.51 19.82 2.65
CA ASN A 168 8.18 18.53 3.28
C ASN A 168 7.09 18.68 4.36
N GLN A 169 6.35 19.80 4.36
CA GLN A 169 5.32 20.08 5.34
C GLN A 169 3.95 20.18 4.70
N CYS A 170 2.94 19.65 5.39
CA CYS A 170 1.54 19.70 4.95
C CYS A 170 0.81 20.86 5.61
N LEU A 171 0.63 21.94 4.86
CA LEU A 171 -0.04 23.16 5.31
C LEU A 171 -1.54 23.10 4.96
N PRO A 172 -2.41 23.67 5.80
CA PRO A 172 -3.85 23.66 5.55
C PRO A 172 -4.20 24.48 4.31
N CYS A 173 -5.20 24.02 3.56
CA CYS A 173 -5.82 24.81 2.51
C CYS A 173 -6.51 26.06 3.09
N ALA A 174 -6.77 27.03 2.21
CA ALA A 174 -7.62 28.17 2.55
C ALA A 174 -9.00 27.71 3.06
N SER A 175 -9.67 28.59 3.79
CA SER A 175 -11.05 28.32 4.22
C SER A 175 -11.96 28.05 3.01
N GLN A 176 -13.00 27.25 3.22
CA GLN A 176 -13.96 26.85 2.18
C GLN A 176 -13.37 26.01 1.03
N CYS A 177 -12.14 25.55 1.16
CA CYS A 177 -11.45 24.73 0.18
C CYS A 177 -11.20 23.31 0.74
N VAL A 178 -11.52 22.29 -0.07
CA VAL A 178 -11.30 20.86 0.24
C VAL A 178 -9.94 20.40 -0.26
N GLU A 179 -9.55 20.79 -1.47
CA GLU A 179 -8.26 20.46 -2.07
C GLU A 179 -7.62 21.71 -2.67
N CYS A 180 -6.31 21.85 -2.51
CA CYS A 180 -5.56 23.02 -2.95
C CYS A 180 -4.14 22.63 -3.37
N GLU A 181 -3.55 23.46 -4.23
CA GLU A 181 -2.14 23.36 -4.63
C GLU A 181 -1.24 24.32 -3.82
N SER A 182 -1.82 25.38 -3.27
CA SER A 182 -1.16 26.33 -2.36
C SER A 182 -2.16 26.98 -1.42
N SER A 183 -1.68 27.85 -0.53
CA SER A 183 -2.51 28.66 0.37
C SER A 183 -3.53 29.56 -0.34
N SER A 184 -3.37 29.83 -1.63
CA SER A 184 -4.25 30.69 -2.43
C SER A 184 -4.81 30.02 -3.69
N GLN A 185 -4.42 28.78 -3.98
CA GLN A 185 -4.86 28.04 -5.16
C GLN A 185 -5.71 26.85 -4.77
N CYS A 186 -7.01 27.07 -4.64
CA CYS A 186 -7.98 26.00 -4.44
C CYS A 186 -8.29 25.27 -5.76
N THR A 187 -8.52 23.97 -5.70
CA THR A 187 -8.94 23.14 -6.83
C THR A 187 -10.32 22.52 -6.61
N ILE A 188 -10.71 22.29 -5.35
CA ILE A 188 -12.03 21.76 -4.99
C ILE A 188 -12.60 22.52 -3.81
N CYS A 189 -13.82 23.06 -3.96
CA CYS A 189 -14.51 23.79 -2.91
C CYS A 189 -15.39 22.90 -2.02
N ILE A 190 -15.68 23.36 -0.80
CA ILE A 190 -16.68 22.71 0.04
C ILE A 190 -18.09 22.83 -0.60
N PRO A 191 -19.04 21.95 -0.26
CA PRO A 191 -20.43 22.07 -0.72
C PRO A 191 -21.01 23.47 -0.42
N GLY A 192 -21.82 23.99 -1.36
CA GLY A 192 -22.36 25.37 -1.29
C GLY A 192 -21.40 26.46 -1.76
N TYR A 193 -20.22 26.10 -2.26
CA TYR A 193 -19.26 27.01 -2.88
C TYR A 193 -18.85 26.49 -4.26
N TRP A 194 -18.50 27.41 -5.16
CA TRP A 194 -18.01 27.09 -6.50
C TRP A 194 -16.62 27.69 -6.72
N LEU A 195 -15.87 27.06 -7.63
CA LEU A 195 -14.50 27.44 -7.93
C LEU A 195 -14.47 28.61 -8.92
N ASN A 196 -14.03 29.77 -8.44
CA ASN A 196 -13.86 31.00 -9.20
C ASN A 196 -12.37 31.39 -9.24
N ASN A 197 -11.69 31.10 -10.37
CA ASN A 197 -10.27 31.42 -10.58
C ASN A 197 -9.38 31.06 -9.37
N SER A 198 -9.50 29.81 -8.91
CA SER A 198 -8.75 29.24 -7.78
C SER A 198 -9.21 29.69 -6.38
N THR A 199 -10.32 30.42 -6.27
CA THR A 199 -10.93 30.80 -4.99
C THR A 199 -12.35 30.27 -4.87
N CYS A 200 -12.77 29.88 -3.66
CA CYS A 200 -14.12 29.37 -3.44
C CYS A 200 -15.07 30.51 -3.12
N THR A 201 -16.05 30.73 -4.00
CA THR A 201 -17.10 31.73 -3.82
C THR A 201 -18.40 31.06 -3.44
N LYS A 202 -19.14 31.64 -2.48
CA LYS A 202 -20.40 31.08 -2.01
C LYS A 202 -21.41 31.04 -3.16
N CYS A 203 -22.18 29.96 -3.26
CA CYS A 203 -23.35 29.90 -4.14
C CYS A 203 -24.42 30.91 -3.70
N ASN A 204 -25.31 31.25 -4.62
CA ASN A 204 -26.55 31.94 -4.29
C ASN A 204 -27.33 31.14 -3.22
N ASP A 205 -27.98 31.81 -2.27
CA ASP A 205 -28.69 31.16 -1.15
C ASP A 205 -29.84 30.23 -1.61
N LYS A 206 -30.33 30.40 -2.84
CA LYS A 206 -31.32 29.49 -3.46
C LYS A 206 -30.73 28.16 -3.95
N CYS A 207 -29.41 28.02 -3.92
CA CYS A 207 -28.70 26.94 -4.57
C CYS A 207 -27.90 26.12 -3.57
N THR A 208 -28.08 24.80 -3.63
CA THR A 208 -27.32 23.85 -2.82
C THR A 208 -25.95 23.60 -3.43
N THR A 209 -25.88 23.51 -4.77
CA THR A 209 -24.64 23.45 -5.54
C THR A 209 -24.72 24.34 -6.77
N CYS A 210 -23.59 24.91 -7.18
CA CYS A 210 -23.52 25.83 -8.32
C CYS A 210 -22.18 25.71 -9.05
N THR A 211 -22.15 26.16 -10.30
CA THR A 211 -20.93 26.25 -11.13
C THR A 211 -20.51 27.69 -11.41
N SER A 212 -21.36 28.66 -11.09
CA SER A 212 -21.07 30.08 -11.11
C SER A 212 -21.99 30.81 -10.12
N GLU A 213 -21.87 32.14 -10.04
CA GLU A 213 -22.76 32.99 -9.25
C GLU A 213 -24.25 32.84 -9.64
N THR A 214 -24.53 32.58 -10.92
CA THR A 214 -25.90 32.54 -11.48
C THR A 214 -26.33 31.15 -11.97
N THR A 215 -25.40 30.22 -12.11
CA THR A 215 -25.66 28.87 -12.63
C THR A 215 -25.66 27.86 -11.49
N CYS A 216 -26.84 27.36 -11.15
CA CYS A 216 -27.05 26.37 -10.12
C CYS A 216 -27.18 24.97 -10.73
N SER A 217 -26.61 23.98 -10.05
CA SER A 217 -26.72 22.57 -10.42
C SER A 217 -27.77 21.85 -9.58
N SER A 218 -28.06 22.37 -8.38
CA SER A 218 -29.15 21.92 -7.53
C SER A 218 -29.64 23.06 -6.64
N CYS A 219 -30.91 23.00 -6.25
CA CYS A 219 -31.57 24.04 -5.47
C CYS A 219 -31.75 23.65 -4.01
N THR A 220 -31.87 24.63 -3.14
CA THR A 220 -32.24 24.41 -1.74
C THR A 220 -33.72 24.03 -1.63
N ASP A 221 -34.11 23.39 -0.54
CA ASP A 221 -35.52 23.07 -0.27
C ASP A 221 -36.39 24.34 -0.37
N GLY A 222 -37.58 24.21 -0.94
CA GLY A 222 -38.44 25.34 -1.31
C GLY A 222 -38.16 25.94 -2.69
N TYR A 223 -37.17 25.43 -3.43
CA TYR A 223 -36.87 25.81 -4.81
C TYR A 223 -36.73 24.59 -5.72
N TYR A 224 -37.01 24.77 -7.02
CA TYR A 224 -36.72 23.79 -8.08
C TYR A 224 -35.81 24.39 -9.13
N ILE A 225 -35.08 23.52 -9.84
CA ILE A 225 -34.19 23.94 -10.92
C ILE A 225 -34.99 24.17 -12.21
N ASP A 226 -34.88 25.38 -12.78
CA ASP A 226 -35.45 25.75 -14.06
C ASP A 226 -34.33 26.26 -14.98
N GLY A 227 -33.94 25.42 -15.95
CA GLY A 227 -32.73 25.63 -16.74
C GLY A 227 -31.48 25.58 -15.86
N THR A 228 -30.95 26.76 -15.52
CA THR A 228 -29.76 26.92 -14.66
C THR A 228 -30.05 27.72 -13.39
N SER A 229 -31.29 28.16 -13.17
CA SER A 229 -31.65 29.03 -12.06
C SER A 229 -32.67 28.36 -11.15
N CYS A 230 -32.61 28.66 -9.85
CA CYS A 230 -33.53 28.13 -8.87
C CYS A 230 -34.76 29.03 -8.72
N GLN A 231 -35.94 28.48 -9.02
CA GLN A 231 -37.23 29.14 -8.91
C GLN A 231 -37.98 28.62 -7.68
N THR A 232 -38.82 29.48 -7.08
CA THR A 232 -39.58 29.13 -5.88
C THR A 232 -40.60 28.04 -6.17
N CYS A 233 -40.73 27.09 -5.26
CA CYS A 233 -41.79 26.09 -5.32
C CYS A 233 -43.18 26.74 -5.25
N PRO A 234 -44.22 26.03 -5.73
CA PRO A 234 -45.61 26.44 -5.57
C PRO A 234 -45.99 26.65 -4.10
N THR A 235 -46.95 27.53 -3.84
CA THR A 235 -47.47 27.77 -2.48
C THR A 235 -47.86 26.47 -1.80
N GLY A 236 -47.48 26.30 -0.53
CA GLY A 236 -47.76 25.08 0.24
C GLY A 236 -46.74 23.96 0.07
N CYS A 237 -45.74 24.09 -0.82
CA CYS A 237 -44.70 23.08 -1.03
C CYS A 237 -43.42 23.32 -0.24
N THR A 238 -42.87 22.25 0.35
CA THR A 238 -41.51 22.23 0.91
C THR A 238 -40.48 21.70 -0.08
N LYS A 239 -40.87 20.82 -1.01
CA LYS A 239 -40.05 20.35 -2.13
C LYS A 239 -40.90 20.19 -3.38
N CYS A 240 -40.34 20.49 -4.54
CA CYS A 240 -41.03 20.42 -5.81
C CYS A 240 -40.04 20.08 -6.94
N ASN A 241 -40.57 19.55 -8.05
CA ASN A 241 -39.79 19.28 -9.26
C ASN A 241 -40.00 20.35 -10.34
N SER A 242 -41.12 21.08 -10.28
CA SER A 242 -41.49 22.12 -11.24
C SER A 242 -42.47 23.13 -10.64
N ALA A 243 -42.85 24.14 -11.41
CA ALA A 243 -43.87 25.13 -11.06
C ALA A 243 -45.27 24.54 -10.79
N SER A 244 -45.52 23.26 -11.08
CA SER A 244 -46.81 22.62 -10.88
C SER A 244 -46.74 21.24 -10.22
N GLU A 245 -45.54 20.75 -9.90
CA GLU A 245 -45.34 19.40 -9.37
C GLU A 245 -44.66 19.46 -8.01
N CYS A 246 -45.40 19.04 -6.99
CA CYS A 246 -44.92 19.03 -5.62
C CYS A 246 -44.58 17.63 -5.15
N THR A 247 -43.52 17.49 -4.37
CA THR A 247 -43.09 16.20 -3.82
C THR A 247 -43.23 16.14 -2.30
N SER A 248 -43.30 17.29 -1.64
CA SER A 248 -43.63 17.37 -0.20
C SER A 248 -44.30 18.69 0.13
N CYS A 249 -45.24 18.64 1.06
CA CYS A 249 -46.06 19.78 1.46
C CYS A 249 -45.68 20.33 2.84
N GLN A 250 -45.92 21.62 3.02
CA GLN A 250 -45.90 22.29 4.32
C GLN A 250 -46.94 21.69 5.26
N SER A 251 -46.76 21.88 6.57
CA SER A 251 -47.76 21.46 7.57
C SER A 251 -49.13 22.05 7.24
N ASN A 252 -50.20 21.26 7.40
CA ASN A 252 -51.59 21.57 7.04
C ASN A 252 -51.94 21.55 5.54
N TYR A 253 -51.02 21.07 4.69
CA TYR A 253 -51.29 20.73 3.30
C TYR A 253 -51.15 19.22 3.06
N TYR A 254 -52.01 18.65 2.22
CA TYR A 254 -51.88 17.27 1.74
C TYR A 254 -51.52 17.25 0.26
N LEU A 255 -50.86 16.16 -0.17
CA LEU A 255 -50.39 15.99 -1.55
C LEU A 255 -51.45 15.28 -2.40
N ASP A 256 -51.97 15.99 -3.41
CA ASP A 256 -52.88 15.45 -4.43
C ASP A 256 -52.49 16.04 -5.80
N GLY A 257 -51.32 15.62 -6.28
CA GLY A 257 -50.60 16.22 -7.42
C GLY A 257 -49.98 17.58 -7.10
N THR A 258 -50.75 18.46 -6.44
CA THR A 258 -50.31 19.72 -5.84
C THR A 258 -50.60 19.72 -4.33
N CYS A 259 -49.99 20.63 -3.58
CA CYS A 259 -50.32 20.81 -2.17
C CYS A 259 -51.64 21.56 -2.02
N LYS A 260 -52.61 20.94 -1.36
CA LYS A 260 -53.91 21.53 -1.07
C LYS A 260 -54.08 21.69 0.44
N GLN A 261 -54.52 22.87 0.86
CA GLN A 261 -54.81 23.15 2.26
C GLN A 261 -56.22 22.65 2.62
N CYS A 262 -56.39 22.04 3.80
CA CYS A 262 -57.72 21.75 4.31
C CYS A 262 -58.45 23.03 4.71
N SER A 263 -59.77 23.08 4.49
CA SER A 263 -60.60 24.20 4.95
C SER A 263 -60.63 24.25 6.48
N PRO A 264 -60.87 25.44 7.09
CA PRO A 264 -61.12 25.53 8.52
C PRO A 264 -62.24 24.57 8.94
N GLY A 265 -62.00 23.76 9.97
CA GLY A 265 -62.94 22.73 10.42
C GLY A 265 -62.67 21.32 9.87
N SER A 266 -61.56 21.10 9.16
CA SER A 266 -61.10 19.77 8.75
C SER A 266 -59.59 19.58 9.04
N PHE A 267 -59.17 18.35 9.30
CA PHE A 267 -57.78 17.95 9.53
C PHE A 267 -57.28 17.02 8.41
N ILE A 268 -55.95 16.87 8.28
CA ILE A 268 -55.36 15.96 7.27
C ILE A 268 -55.54 14.50 7.71
N SER A 269 -56.04 13.67 6.79
CA SER A 269 -56.20 12.23 6.96
C SER A 269 -55.74 11.50 5.70
N GLY A 270 -54.57 10.87 5.75
CA GLY A 270 -53.93 10.27 4.57
C GLY A 270 -53.60 11.32 3.50
N ASN A 271 -54.09 11.10 2.27
CA ASN A 271 -53.93 12.02 1.14
C ASN A 271 -55.16 12.92 0.93
N GLY A 272 -55.84 13.31 2.01
CA GLY A 272 -57.05 14.13 1.94
C GLY A 272 -57.39 14.82 3.27
N CYS A 273 -58.57 15.44 3.31
CA CYS A 273 -59.09 16.10 4.51
C CYS A 273 -60.26 15.31 5.09
N SER A 274 -60.38 15.33 6.42
CA SER A 274 -61.52 14.79 7.15
C SER A 274 -62.04 15.82 8.13
N ASP A 275 -63.35 15.90 8.30
CA ASP A 275 -63.96 16.93 9.13
C ASP A 275 -63.68 16.72 10.62
N CYS A 276 -63.62 17.83 11.33
CA CYS A 276 -63.59 17.83 12.77
C CYS A 276 -64.91 17.30 13.35
N ASN A 277 -64.85 16.85 14.60
CA ASN A 277 -66.05 16.55 15.36
C ASN A 277 -66.91 17.83 15.45
N SER A 278 -68.24 17.70 15.42
CA SER A 278 -69.18 18.81 15.47
C SER A 278 -69.04 19.71 16.70
N LEU A 279 -68.33 19.26 17.74
CA LEU A 279 -68.01 20.02 18.94
C LEU A 279 -66.73 20.86 18.81
N CYS A 280 -65.99 20.75 17.70
CA CYS A 280 -64.80 21.55 17.42
C CYS A 280 -65.07 22.51 16.26
N ALA A 281 -64.86 23.81 16.45
CA ALA A 281 -64.74 24.77 15.35
C ALA A 281 -63.45 24.54 14.52
N THR A 282 -62.35 24.13 15.14
CA THR A 282 -61.11 23.71 14.44
C THR A 282 -60.42 22.54 15.16
N CYS A 283 -59.71 21.68 14.43
CA CYS A 283 -58.98 20.52 14.95
C CYS A 283 -57.68 20.28 14.17
N GLU A 284 -56.70 19.58 14.77
CA GLU A 284 -55.33 19.48 14.21
C GLU A 284 -54.94 18.08 13.71
N THR A 285 -55.04 17.05 14.55
CA THR A 285 -54.48 15.71 14.28
C THR A 285 -55.52 14.59 14.24
N SER A 286 -56.73 14.87 14.72
CA SER A 286 -57.88 13.97 14.66
C SER A 286 -59.17 14.76 14.81
N ALA A 287 -60.30 14.15 14.47
CA ALA A 287 -61.61 14.80 14.58
C ALA A 287 -61.90 15.33 16.00
N THR A 288 -61.33 14.71 17.04
CA THR A 288 -61.58 15.09 18.46
C THR A 288 -60.46 15.92 19.08
N ASN A 289 -59.36 16.19 18.36
CA ASN A 289 -58.28 17.03 18.84
C ASN A 289 -58.60 18.51 18.52
N CYS A 290 -59.53 19.10 19.28
CA CYS A 290 -59.99 20.47 19.04
C CYS A 290 -58.91 21.50 19.40
N LEU A 291 -58.62 22.43 18.47
CA LEU A 291 -57.86 23.65 18.72
C LEU A 291 -58.76 24.80 19.16
N SER A 292 -60.01 24.80 18.70
CA SER A 292 -61.06 25.70 19.15
C SER A 292 -62.39 24.98 19.18
N CYS A 293 -63.22 25.27 20.18
CA CYS A 293 -64.57 24.73 20.35
C CYS A 293 -65.60 25.69 19.76
#